data_AF-A0A1U7PTY7-F1
#
_entry.id   AF-A0A1U7PTY7-F1
#
_cell.length_a   1.000
_cell.length_b   1.000
_cell.length_c   1.000
_cell.angle_alpha   90.00
_cell.angle_beta   90.00
_cell.angle_gamma   90.00
#
_symmetry.space_group_name_H-M   'P 1'
#
loop_
_entity.id
_entity.type
_entity.pdbx_description
1 polymer ?
#
loop_
_entity_poly.entity_id
_entity_poly.type
_entity_poly.pdbx_seq_one_letter_code
_entity_poly.pdbx_strand_id
1 'polypeptide(L)'
;MGRKIESIRFEMYASGPLRPDEERGHEVEVLRSGQITHEVLSTKEAGDGGMEFRKDAYRIDPEKSAEFLDALVTEFHVDEWVKDYGSPVLDGWSYEVTIRYSDGRVQGIRGSVDPPPGAENVAGAVKELVPFLKEPWIF
;
A
#
# COMPACT_ATOMS: atom_id res chain seq x y z
N MET A 1 10.51 19.26 17.60
CA MET A 1 9.50 18.92 16.57
C MET A 1 9.18 17.44 16.74
N GLY A 2 7.91 17.09 16.93
CA GLY A 2 7.50 15.69 17.11
C GLY A 2 7.72 14.86 15.85
N ARG A 3 7.94 13.56 16.01
CA ARG A 3 8.04 12.59 14.92
C ARG A 3 6.68 12.52 14.21
N LYS A 4 6.64 12.84 12.92
CA LYS A 4 5.43 12.73 12.07
C LYS A 4 5.69 11.77 10.92
N ILE A 5 4.65 11.09 10.46
CA ILE A 5 4.71 10.30 9.23
C ILE A 5 4.52 11.26 8.04
N GLU A 6 5.46 11.25 7.10
CA GLU A 6 5.42 12.03 5.86
C GLU A 6 4.79 11.25 4.72
N SER A 7 4.97 9.94 4.71
CA SER A 7 4.27 9.06 3.77
C SER A 7 4.15 7.64 4.27
N ILE A 8 3.14 6.95 3.76
CA ILE A 8 3.02 5.51 3.80
C ILE A 8 2.82 5.00 2.38
N ARG A 9 3.47 3.88 2.07
CA ARG A 9 3.40 3.20 0.78
C ARG A 9 3.10 1.74 1.01
N PHE A 10 2.13 1.20 0.28
CA PHE A 10 1.73 -0.19 0.26
C PHE A 10 2.06 -0.76 -1.12
N GLU A 11 2.80 -1.85 -1.15
CA GLU A 11 3.19 -2.56 -2.37
C GLU A 11 2.69 -3.99 -2.24
N MET A 12 1.79 -4.41 -3.12
CA MET A 12 1.19 -5.75 -3.15
C MET A 12 1.62 -6.45 -4.42
N TYR A 13 2.09 -7.69 -4.33
CA TYR A 13 2.52 -8.47 -5.48
C TYR A 13 2.02 -9.90 -5.42
N ALA A 14 1.35 -10.34 -6.49
CA ALA A 14 1.07 -11.75 -6.73
C ALA A 14 2.36 -12.46 -7.15
N SER A 15 2.54 -13.69 -6.68
CA SER A 15 3.63 -14.58 -7.05
C SER A 15 3.12 -15.73 -7.92
N GLY A 16 3.99 -16.30 -8.74
CA GLY A 16 3.65 -17.41 -9.63
C GLY A 16 3.15 -17.00 -11.02
N PRO A 17 2.69 -17.97 -11.84
CA PRO A 17 2.19 -17.73 -13.18
C PRO A 17 0.83 -17.01 -13.14
N LEU A 18 0.68 -16.00 -13.98
CA LEU A 18 -0.57 -15.23 -14.15
C LEU A 18 -1.24 -15.59 -15.47
N ARG A 19 -2.57 -15.56 -15.48
CA ARG A 19 -3.39 -15.60 -16.69
C ARG A 19 -3.40 -14.22 -17.36
N PRO A 20 -3.72 -14.14 -18.66
CA PRO A 20 -3.99 -12.86 -19.30
C PRO A 20 -5.01 -12.04 -18.51
N ASP A 21 -4.81 -10.72 -18.49
CA ASP A 21 -5.63 -9.75 -17.75
C ASP A 21 -5.68 -9.91 -16.22
N GLU A 22 -4.77 -10.71 -15.63
CA GLU A 22 -4.62 -10.76 -14.18
C GLU A 22 -3.67 -9.68 -13.65
N GLU A 23 -4.02 -9.12 -12.50
CA GLU A 23 -3.21 -8.16 -11.78
C GLU A 23 -2.00 -8.85 -11.13
N ARG A 24 -0.82 -8.31 -11.43
CA ARG A 24 0.43 -8.70 -10.80
C ARG A 24 0.69 -7.95 -9.52
N GLY A 25 0.30 -6.68 -9.46
CA GLY A 25 0.55 -5.89 -8.26
C GLY A 25 -0.11 -4.53 -8.26
N HIS A 26 -0.24 -4.01 -7.05
CA HIS A 26 -0.74 -2.67 -6.77
C HIS A 26 0.28 -1.93 -5.90
N GLU A 27 0.53 -0.67 -6.20
CA GLU A 27 1.25 0.24 -5.31
C GLU A 27 0.32 1.40 -4.95
N VAL A 28 0.13 1.66 -3.66
CA VAL A 28 -0.58 2.84 -3.16
C VAL A 28 0.34 3.63 -2.26
N GLU A 29 0.58 4.89 -2.62
CA GLU A 29 1.34 5.82 -1.77
C GLU A 29 0.46 6.99 -1.36
N VAL A 30 0.43 7.26 -0.05
CA VAL A 30 -0.26 8.41 0.55
C VAL A 30 0.81 9.35 1.10
N LEU A 31 0.86 10.56 0.56
CA LEU A 31 1.76 11.62 0.99
C LEU A 31 1.04 12.61 1.91
N ARG A 32 1.72 13.09 2.95
CA ARG A 32 1.21 14.11 3.88
C ARG A 32 0.80 15.41 3.19
N SER A 33 1.35 15.68 2.01
CA SER A 33 1.00 16.82 1.15
C SER A 33 -0.38 16.73 0.50
N GLY A 34 -1.13 15.64 0.73
CA GLY A 34 -2.45 15.39 0.15
C GLY A 34 -2.41 14.71 -1.22
N GLN A 35 -1.23 14.34 -1.73
CA GLN A 35 -1.12 13.55 -2.95
C GLN A 35 -1.23 12.06 -2.64
N ILE A 36 -2.04 11.35 -3.42
CA ILE A 36 -2.18 9.90 -3.38
C ILE A 36 -1.91 9.36 -4.77
N THR A 37 -1.11 8.30 -4.88
CA THR A 37 -0.89 7.60 -6.16
C THR A 37 -1.31 6.15 -6.04
N HIS A 38 -1.93 5.64 -7.10
CA HIS A 38 -2.29 4.23 -7.24
C HIS A 38 -1.71 3.72 -8.55
N GLU A 39 -0.83 2.74 -8.47
CA GLU A 39 -0.22 2.08 -9.62
C GLU A 39 -0.71 0.64 -9.69
N VAL A 40 -1.06 0.18 -10.88
CA VAL A 40 -1.52 -1.18 -11.15
C VAL A 40 -0.65 -1.78 -12.25
N LEU A 41 -0.10 -2.94 -11.96
CA LEU A 41 0.64 -3.77 -12.91
C LEU A 41 -0.20 -5.00 -13.23
N SER A 42 -0.53 -5.22 -14.49
CA SER A 42 -1.31 -6.38 -14.97
C SER A 42 -0.65 -7.06 -16.16
N THR A 43 -0.95 -8.32 -16.40
CA THR A 43 -0.64 -8.95 -17.69
C THR A 43 -1.57 -8.41 -18.77
N LYS A 44 -1.07 -8.29 -20.00
CA LYS A 44 -1.89 -7.92 -21.15
C LYS A 44 -2.86 -9.02 -21.57
N GLU A 45 -3.83 -8.65 -22.41
CA GLU A 45 -4.82 -9.55 -23.02
C GLU A 45 -4.17 -10.72 -23.79
N ALA A 46 -4.95 -11.79 -23.96
CA ALA A 46 -4.51 -13.00 -24.64
C ALA A 46 -4.08 -12.71 -26.09
N GLY A 47 -2.78 -12.87 -26.36
CA GLY A 47 -2.18 -12.67 -27.68
C GLY A 47 -1.18 -11.53 -27.76
N ASP A 48 -1.17 -10.62 -26.77
CA ASP A 48 -0.37 -9.39 -26.84
C ASP A 48 0.93 -9.43 -26.04
N GLY A 49 1.09 -10.40 -25.13
CA GLY A 49 2.33 -10.70 -24.41
C GLY A 49 2.89 -9.57 -23.52
N GLY A 50 3.26 -9.90 -22.29
CA GLY A 50 3.93 -8.95 -21.39
C GLY A 50 2.99 -8.19 -20.45
N MET A 51 3.46 -7.06 -19.92
CA MET A 51 2.81 -6.33 -18.83
C MET A 51 2.23 -4.99 -19.30
N GLU A 52 1.14 -4.58 -18.67
CA GLU A 52 0.56 -3.24 -18.73
C GLU A 52 0.74 -2.54 -17.38
N PHE A 53 1.02 -1.24 -17.44
CA PHE A 53 1.18 -0.38 -16.28
C PHE A 53 0.19 0.78 -16.35
N ARG A 54 -0.57 0.99 -15.28
CA ARG A 54 -1.48 2.13 -15.12
C ARG A 54 -1.13 2.88 -13.84
N LYS A 55 -1.10 4.21 -13.92
CA LYS A 55 -0.88 5.09 -12.77
C LYS A 55 -1.96 6.14 -12.70
N ASP A 56 -2.65 6.16 -11.58
CA ASP A 56 -3.67 7.15 -11.23
C ASP A 56 -3.13 8.03 -10.09
N ALA A 57 -3.31 9.34 -10.22
CA ALA A 57 -2.89 10.31 -9.21
C ALA A 57 -4.09 11.12 -8.73
N TYR A 58 -4.23 11.22 -7.42
CA TYR A 58 -5.32 11.91 -6.75
C TYR A 58 -4.76 13.01 -5.85
N ARG A 59 -5.60 14.00 -5.57
CA ARG A 59 -5.27 15.08 -4.65
C ARG A 59 -6.43 15.32 -3.69
N ILE A 60 -6.12 15.27 -2.40
CA ILE A 60 -7.03 15.60 -1.30
C ILE A 60 -6.50 16.80 -0.54
N ASP A 61 -7.30 17.26 0.42
CA ASP A 61 -6.88 18.25 1.40
C ASP A 61 -5.65 17.73 2.18
N PRO A 62 -4.53 18.47 2.22
CA PRO A 62 -3.36 18.09 3.01
C PRO A 62 -3.69 17.86 4.49
N GLU A 63 -4.67 18.56 5.06
CA GLU A 63 -5.08 18.37 6.46
C GLU A 63 -5.69 16.98 6.65
N LYS A 64 -6.59 16.54 5.74
CA LYS A 64 -7.15 15.19 5.77
C LYS A 64 -6.10 14.09 5.63
N SER A 65 -5.13 14.28 4.74
CA SER A 65 -4.01 13.33 4.60
C SER A 65 -3.16 13.28 5.87
N ALA A 66 -2.87 14.44 6.46
CA ALA A 66 -2.12 14.53 7.70
C ALA A 66 -2.86 13.86 8.87
N GLU A 67 -4.17 14.03 8.99
CA GLU A 67 -5.02 13.36 9.98
C GLU A 67 -4.95 11.84 9.84
N PHE A 68 -5.12 11.32 8.62
CA PHE A 68 -4.97 9.89 8.35
C PHE A 68 -3.57 9.37 8.76
N LEU A 69 -2.50 10.07 8.37
CA LEU A 69 -1.14 9.65 8.70
C LEU A 69 -0.84 9.72 10.20
N ASP A 70 -1.47 10.65 10.94
CA ASP A 70 -1.33 10.72 12.39
C ASP A 70 -2.13 9.58 13.06
N ALA A 71 -3.31 9.24 12.54
CA ALA A 71 -4.12 8.10 12.98
C ALA A 71 -3.39 6.75 12.85
N LEU A 72 -2.47 6.60 11.89
CA LEU A 72 -1.62 5.41 11.77
C LEU A 72 -0.89 5.08 13.08
N VAL A 73 -0.41 6.09 13.81
CA VAL A 73 0.30 5.88 15.08
C VAL A 73 -0.68 5.86 16.25
N THR A 74 -1.67 6.75 16.27
CA THR A 74 -2.52 6.93 17.45
C THR A 74 -3.70 5.96 17.55
N GLU A 75 -4.20 5.48 16.42
CA GLU A 75 -5.40 4.63 16.33
C GLU A 75 -5.08 3.23 15.80
N PHE A 76 -4.23 3.14 14.77
CA PHE A 76 -3.89 1.86 14.13
C PHE A 76 -2.62 1.21 14.68
N HIS A 77 -1.83 1.92 15.50
CA HIS A 77 -0.62 1.44 16.15
C HIS A 77 0.40 0.78 15.18
N VAL A 78 0.60 1.37 13.99
CA VAL A 78 1.54 0.84 12.99
C VAL A 78 3.01 0.84 13.47
N ASP A 79 3.31 1.58 14.54
CA ASP A 79 4.61 1.58 15.20
C ASP A 79 4.88 0.31 16.01
N GLU A 80 3.83 -0.46 16.34
CA GLU A 80 3.93 -1.79 16.96
C GLU A 80 4.10 -2.92 15.95
N TRP A 81 3.91 -2.64 14.65
CA TRP A 81 4.11 -3.65 13.61
C TRP A 81 5.56 -4.12 13.57
N VAL A 82 5.75 -5.44 13.56
CA VAL A 82 7.09 -6.03 13.41
C VAL A 82 7.56 -5.93 11.96
N LYS A 83 8.86 -6.07 11.73
CA LYS A 83 9.44 -5.90 10.39
C LYS A 83 9.05 -7.00 9.39
N ASP A 84 8.75 -8.19 9.89
CA ASP A 84 8.58 -9.37 9.05
C ASP A 84 7.41 -10.23 9.56
N TYR A 85 6.36 -10.31 8.76
CA TYR A 85 5.20 -11.17 8.90
C TYR A 85 5.21 -12.29 7.84
N GLY A 86 6.32 -12.48 7.14
CA GLY A 86 6.46 -13.49 6.10
C GLY A 86 6.40 -14.90 6.67
N SER A 87 5.76 -15.79 5.91
CA SER A 87 5.75 -17.23 6.17
C SER A 87 6.48 -17.95 5.04
N PRO A 88 7.54 -18.73 5.32
CA PRO A 88 8.34 -19.39 4.28
C PRO A 88 7.60 -20.53 3.57
N VAL A 89 6.37 -20.86 3.99
CA VAL A 89 5.58 -21.99 3.48
C VAL A 89 4.40 -21.52 2.63
N LEU A 90 4.03 -20.25 2.69
CA LEU A 90 2.83 -19.72 2.05
C LEU A 90 3.20 -18.99 0.76
N ASP A 91 2.92 -19.63 -0.37
CA ASP A 91 3.03 -19.06 -1.71
C ASP A 91 1.69 -18.48 -2.18
N GLY A 92 1.72 -17.30 -2.79
CA GLY A 92 0.55 -16.72 -3.46
C GLY A 92 0.69 -15.23 -3.71
N TRP A 93 0.92 -14.46 -2.66
CA TRP A 93 1.15 -13.02 -2.74
C TRP A 93 2.00 -12.52 -1.57
N SER A 94 2.67 -11.41 -1.79
CA SER A 94 3.53 -10.73 -0.82
C SER A 94 3.17 -9.26 -0.74
N TYR A 95 3.50 -8.64 0.38
CA TYR A 95 3.33 -7.22 0.56
C TYR A 95 4.56 -6.58 1.22
N GLU A 96 4.78 -5.32 0.88
CA GLU A 96 5.71 -4.42 1.56
C GLU A 96 4.99 -3.13 1.94
N VAL A 97 5.23 -2.65 3.15
CA VAL A 97 4.75 -1.36 3.64
C VAL A 97 5.95 -0.53 4.04
N THR A 98 6.09 0.62 3.40
CA THR A 98 7.15 1.59 3.69
C THR A 98 6.56 2.84 4.32
N ILE A 99 6.97 3.15 5.55
CA ILE A 99 6.59 4.36 6.29
C ILE A 99 7.80 5.27 6.37
N ARG A 100 7.66 6.52 5.90
CA ARG A 100 8.71 7.55 5.99
C ARG A 100 8.34 8.60 7.02
N TYR A 101 9.30 8.96 7.87
CA TYR A 101 9.12 9.94 8.93
C TYR A 101 9.81 11.26 8.62
N SER A 102 9.34 12.33 9.26
CA SER A 102 9.86 13.69 9.12
C SER A 102 11.32 13.87 9.55
N ASP A 103 11.85 12.94 10.36
CA ASP A 103 13.26 12.90 10.79
C ASP A 103 14.17 12.13 9.81
N GLY A 104 13.62 11.67 8.67
CA GLY A 104 14.34 10.89 7.66
C GLY A 104 14.39 9.40 7.94
N ARG A 105 13.84 8.91 9.07
CA ARG A 105 13.73 7.48 9.34
C ARG A 105 12.76 6.83 8.33
N VAL A 106 13.08 5.59 7.97
CA VAL A 106 12.21 4.72 7.17
C VAL A 106 11.96 3.43 7.94
N GLN A 107 10.71 3.00 8.00
CA GLN A 107 10.29 1.71 8.53
C GLN A 107 9.71 0.88 7.38
N GLY A 108 10.32 -0.28 7.13
CA GLY A 108 9.81 -1.27 6.19
C GLY A 108 9.20 -2.44 6.96
N ILE A 109 8.00 -2.83 6.56
CA ILE A 109 7.30 -4.04 7.00
C ILE A 109 7.10 -4.89 5.76
N ARG A 110 7.44 -6.18 5.83
CA ARG A 110 7.14 -7.12 4.76
C ARG A 110 6.34 -8.30 5.28
N GLY A 111 5.57 -8.94 4.41
CA GLY A 111 4.91 -10.19 4.75
C GLY A 111 4.33 -10.90 3.54
N SER A 112 3.67 -12.02 3.83
CA SER A 112 3.03 -12.89 2.85
C SER A 112 1.82 -13.53 3.50
N VAL A 113 0.67 -13.49 2.81
CA VAL A 113 -0.60 -14.12 3.23
C VAL A 113 -1.25 -13.55 4.49
N ASP A 114 -0.53 -13.44 5.61
CA ASP A 114 -1.07 -12.92 6.88
C ASP A 114 -0.65 -11.45 7.05
N PRO A 115 -1.60 -10.49 7.05
CA PRO A 115 -1.28 -9.09 7.22
C PRO A 115 -1.01 -8.72 8.69
N PRO A 116 -0.40 -7.55 8.97
CA PRO A 116 -0.22 -7.09 10.35
C PRO A 116 -1.56 -6.94 11.09
N PRO A 117 -1.58 -7.00 12.44
CA PRO A 117 -2.79 -6.71 13.20
C PRO A 117 -3.37 -5.33 12.86
N GLY A 118 -4.68 -5.27 12.61
CA GLY A 118 -5.39 -4.02 12.27
C GLY A 118 -5.17 -3.52 10.83
N ALA A 119 -4.42 -4.24 10.00
CA ALA A 119 -4.11 -3.87 8.63
C ALA A 119 -5.35 -3.71 7.73
N GLU A 120 -6.40 -4.51 7.94
CA GLU A 120 -7.68 -4.35 7.23
C GLU A 120 -8.34 -2.99 7.51
N ASN A 121 -8.24 -2.49 8.75
CA ASN A 121 -8.77 -1.16 9.09
C ASN A 121 -7.96 -0.05 8.42
N VAL A 122 -6.64 -0.22 8.34
CA VAL A 122 -5.77 0.69 7.59
C VAL A 122 -6.13 0.69 6.11
N ALA A 123 -6.32 -0.49 5.50
CA ALA A 123 -6.75 -0.61 4.10
C ALA A 123 -8.11 0.05 3.86
N GLY A 124 -9.08 -0.16 4.75
CA GLY A 124 -10.38 0.50 4.72
C GLY A 124 -10.25 2.03 4.76
N ALA A 125 -9.48 2.56 5.71
CA ALA A 125 -9.25 3.99 5.83
C ALA A 125 -8.57 4.59 4.58
N VAL A 126 -7.60 3.88 3.97
CA VAL A 126 -6.99 4.31 2.71
C VAL A 126 -8.02 4.38 1.58
N LYS A 127 -8.86 3.35 1.44
CA LYS A 127 -9.91 3.28 0.40
C LYS A 127 -10.96 4.39 0.54
N GLU A 128 -11.14 4.95 1.74
CA GLU A 128 -12.06 6.05 2.00
C GLU A 128 -11.47 7.45 1.69
N LEU A 129 -10.15 7.58 1.53
CA LEU A 129 -9.52 8.88 1.26
C LEU A 129 -9.96 9.48 -0.08
N VAL A 130 -10.12 8.64 -1.11
CA VAL A 130 -10.48 9.06 -2.47
C VAL A 130 -11.36 8.01 -3.16
N PRO A 131 -12.22 8.43 -4.09
CA PRO A 131 -12.93 7.49 -4.96
C PRO A 131 -11.97 6.96 -6.02
N PHE A 132 -11.21 5.91 -5.69
CA PHE A 132 -10.26 5.31 -6.63
C PHE A 132 -10.97 4.86 -7.92
N LEU A 133 -10.34 5.08 -9.07
CA LEU A 133 -10.83 4.60 -10.37
C LEU A 133 -10.90 3.07 -10.44
N LYS A 134 -10.08 2.40 -9.65
CA LYS A 134 -10.11 0.96 -9.39
C LYS A 134 -9.81 0.73 -7.93
N GLU A 135 -10.57 -0.16 -7.30
CA GLU A 135 -10.33 -0.47 -5.90
C GLU A 135 -8.89 -0.97 -5.70
N PRO A 136 -8.11 -0.36 -4.79
CA PRO A 136 -6.75 -0.80 -4.54
C PRO A 136 -6.75 -2.12 -3.78
N TRP A 137 -5.89 -3.03 -4.21
CA TRP A 137 -5.54 -4.21 -3.42
C TRP A 137 -4.54 -3.79 -2.35
N ILE A 138 -4.93 -3.88 -1.07
CA ILE A 138 -4.10 -3.60 0.10
C ILE A 138 -4.49 -4.61 1.19
N PHE A 139 -3.55 -5.49 1.53
CA PHE A 139 -3.72 -6.67 2.40
C PHE A 139 -4.75 -7.70 1.91
#